data_AF-A0A0Q3KPV7-F1
#
_entry.id   AF-A0A0Q3KPV7-F1
#
_cell.length_a   1.000
_cell.length_b   1.000
_cell.length_c   1.000
_cell.angle_alpha   90.00
_cell.angle_beta   90.00
_cell.angle_gamma   90.00
#
_symmetry.space_group_name_H-M   'P 1'
#
loop_
_entity.id
_entity.type
_entity.pdbx_description
1 polymer ?
#
loop_
_entity_poly.entity_id
_entity_poly.type
_entity_poly.pdbx_seq_one_letter_code
_entity_poly.pdbx_strand_id
1 'polypeptide(L)'
;MFNYQQFRHISAPGWQLGWTWAKKEVIWSMVGAQATEQGDCSKFKSSPPHSCKRDPTIVDLLPGTPYNQQIANCCKAGVIDTFNQDPSNAASSFQVSVGLAGTTNKTVKVPKNFTLKAPGPGYTCGRAIVGKPTKYFTSDGRRATQALMTWNVTCTYSQFLAQKTPSCCVSLSSFYNDTIVNCPTCSCGCQNNNTRPGSCVNENSPYLQSAIDGPGKYTGQPLVQCTSHMCPIRIHWHVKLNYKDYWRVKVTITNFNYRMNYTQWNLVVQHPNFDNITKLFSFNYKPLTPYGGGINDTAMFWGMKFYNDLLMQAGPLGNAQSEILLKKDSATFTFDKGWAFPRRVYFNGDNCVMPSPDAYPWLPNASPLTKQPLTLPLLVFSILLATLLAYV
;
A
#
# COMPACT_ATOMS: atom_id res chain seq x y z
N MET A 1 17.53 8.33 -7.03
CA MET A 1 16.88 7.16 -6.41
C MET A 1 15.75 6.72 -7.29
N PHE A 2 15.68 5.42 -7.60
CA PHE A 2 14.59 4.82 -8.36
C PHE A 2 13.87 3.79 -7.48
N ASN A 3 12.55 3.78 -7.49
CA ASN A 3 11.76 2.75 -6.84
C ASN A 3 11.37 1.67 -7.86
N TYR A 4 12.08 0.55 -7.81
CA TYR A 4 11.80 -0.63 -8.66
C TYR A 4 10.78 -1.59 -8.04
N GLN A 5 10.21 -1.27 -6.88
CA GLN A 5 9.17 -2.10 -6.28
C GLN A 5 7.88 -2.02 -7.11
N GLN A 6 7.29 -3.19 -7.37
CA GLN A 6 6.14 -3.32 -8.26
C GLN A 6 4.86 -2.72 -7.65
N PHE A 7 4.71 -2.79 -6.33
CA PHE A 7 3.47 -2.41 -5.63
C PHE A 7 3.72 -1.81 -4.24
N ARG A 8 4.95 -1.46 -3.88
CA ARG A 8 5.25 -0.72 -2.64
C ARG A 8 5.82 0.65 -2.98
N HIS A 9 5.11 1.70 -2.58
CA HIS A 9 5.54 3.09 -2.72
C HIS A 9 6.17 3.59 -1.41
N ILE A 10 6.87 4.71 -1.48
CA ILE A 10 7.29 5.48 -0.30
C ILE A 10 6.27 6.60 -0.12
N SER A 11 5.42 6.50 0.89
CA SER A 11 4.40 7.49 1.20
C SER A 11 4.96 8.67 2.01
N ALA A 12 4.14 9.69 2.27
CA ALA A 12 4.45 10.73 3.25
C ALA A 12 4.73 10.11 4.65
N PRO A 13 5.64 10.67 5.47
CA PRO A 13 6.44 11.89 5.27
C PRO A 13 7.63 11.77 4.31
N GLY A 14 7.75 10.68 3.56
CA GLY A 14 8.74 10.51 2.51
C GLY A 14 10.01 9.80 2.96
N TRP A 15 10.96 9.69 2.04
CA TRP A 15 12.28 9.10 2.32
C TRP A 15 13.20 10.07 3.06
N GLN A 16 14.10 9.49 3.87
CA GLN A 16 15.29 10.17 4.39
C GLN A 16 16.51 9.30 4.04
N LEU A 17 17.46 9.89 3.33
CA LEU A 17 18.66 9.20 2.86
C LEU A 17 19.85 9.67 3.67
N GLY A 18 20.52 8.75 4.36
CA GLY A 18 21.77 9.02 5.06
C GLY A 18 22.94 8.26 4.46
N TRP A 19 24.14 8.77 4.69
CA TRP A 19 25.40 8.06 4.41
C TRP A 19 26.49 8.61 5.31
N THR A 20 27.66 7.97 5.33
CA THR A 20 28.85 8.45 6.03
C THR A 20 29.94 8.80 5.04
N TRP A 21 30.44 10.04 5.12
CA TRP A 21 31.60 10.48 4.36
C TRP A 21 32.86 9.69 4.72
N ALA A 22 33.66 9.37 3.70
CA ALA A 22 34.84 8.53 3.87
C ALA A 22 35.99 9.25 4.59
N LYS A 23 36.09 10.57 4.42
CA LYS A 23 37.12 11.44 4.98
C LYS A 23 36.47 12.61 5.74
N LYS A 24 36.73 13.84 5.31
CA LYS A 24 36.30 15.11 5.91
C LYS A 24 35.50 15.94 4.88
N GLU A 25 34.80 15.26 3.99
CA GLU A 25 33.93 15.89 3.01
C GLU A 25 32.82 16.69 3.70
N VAL A 26 32.40 17.77 3.05
CA VAL A 26 31.32 18.65 3.50
C VAL A 26 30.36 18.94 2.35
N ILE A 27 29.14 19.34 2.66
CA ILE A 27 28.15 19.75 1.68
C ILE A 27 28.16 21.28 1.60
N TRP A 28 28.59 21.83 0.47
CA TRP A 28 28.56 23.27 0.23
C TRP A 28 27.17 23.78 -0.11
N SER A 29 26.45 23.06 -0.98
CA SER A 29 25.10 23.40 -1.40
C SER A 29 24.35 22.18 -1.91
N MET A 30 23.03 22.28 -1.96
CA MET A 30 22.13 21.24 -2.47
C MET A 30 21.02 21.85 -3.33
N VAL A 31 20.54 21.07 -4.30
CA VAL A 31 19.41 21.42 -5.17
C VAL A 31 18.49 20.20 -5.26
N GLY A 32 17.17 20.41 -5.13
CA GLY A 32 16.16 19.36 -5.11
C GLY A 32 15.99 18.62 -3.76
N ALA A 33 16.94 18.75 -2.84
CA ALA A 33 16.87 18.17 -1.50
C ALA A 33 17.65 19.05 -0.51
N GLN A 34 17.54 18.77 0.78
CA GLN A 34 18.29 19.46 1.83
C GLN A 34 18.77 18.50 2.92
N ALA A 35 19.93 18.80 3.52
CA ALA A 35 20.34 18.17 4.77
C ALA A 35 19.47 18.67 5.94
N THR A 36 19.10 17.76 6.83
CA THR A 36 18.28 18.08 8.01
C THR A 36 19.05 18.86 9.08
N GLU A 37 20.38 18.72 9.10
CA GLU A 37 21.24 19.35 10.10
C GLU A 37 22.52 19.88 9.46
N GLN A 38 22.95 21.07 9.88
CA GLN A 38 24.23 21.65 9.47
C GLN A 38 25.42 20.99 10.20
N GLY A 39 25.30 20.72 11.49
CA GLY A 39 26.41 20.22 12.32
C GLY A 39 27.46 21.29 12.64
N ASP A 40 28.60 20.86 13.17
CA ASP A 40 29.70 21.78 13.52
C ASP A 40 30.53 22.16 12.29
N CYS A 41 30.29 23.37 11.80
CA CYS A 41 31.03 24.00 10.71
C CYS A 41 32.05 25.05 11.18
N SER A 42 32.41 25.10 12.47
CA SER A 42 33.29 26.13 13.06
C SER A 42 34.64 26.31 12.37
N LYS A 43 35.13 25.27 11.68
CA LYS A 43 36.35 25.32 10.86
C LYS A 43 36.27 26.33 9.70
N PHE A 44 35.08 26.67 9.22
CA PHE A 44 34.85 27.56 8.08
C PHE A 44 34.45 28.95 8.55
N LYS A 45 35.38 29.92 8.49
CA LYS A 45 35.23 31.26 9.10
C LYS A 45 34.41 32.27 8.30
N SER A 46 34.23 32.08 6.99
CA SER A 46 33.57 33.06 6.12
C SER A 46 32.09 32.71 5.89
N SER A 47 31.84 31.75 5.00
CA SER A 47 30.53 31.20 4.73
C SER A 47 30.52 29.73 5.14
N PRO A 48 29.72 29.35 6.15
CA PRO A 48 29.66 27.96 6.57
C PRO A 48 29.00 27.11 5.47
N PRO A 49 29.50 25.89 5.20
CA PRO A 49 28.84 24.95 4.31
C PRO A 49 27.39 24.64 4.75
N HIS A 50 26.55 24.20 3.81
CA HIS A 50 25.20 23.71 4.08
C HIS A 50 25.18 22.60 5.15
N SER A 51 26.17 21.69 5.13
CA SER A 51 26.34 20.71 6.20
C SER A 51 27.80 20.23 6.33
N CYS A 52 28.29 20.18 7.56
CA CYS A 52 29.60 19.63 7.94
C CYS A 52 29.48 18.30 8.70
N LYS A 53 28.28 17.74 8.85
CA LYS A 53 28.12 16.42 9.45
C LYS A 53 28.84 15.37 8.62
N ARG A 54 29.56 14.48 9.31
CA ARG A 54 30.20 13.32 8.68
C ARG A 54 29.16 12.32 8.18
N ASP A 55 28.01 12.28 8.82
CA ASP A 55 26.88 11.38 8.56
C ASP A 55 25.58 12.18 8.27
N PRO A 56 25.52 12.94 7.17
CA PRO A 56 24.36 13.76 6.88
C PRO A 56 23.12 12.89 6.63
N THR A 57 21.96 13.40 7.06
CA THR A 57 20.65 12.88 6.65
C THR A 57 19.99 13.89 5.71
N ILE A 58 19.57 13.41 4.55
CA ILE A 58 18.99 14.22 3.48
C ILE A 58 17.52 13.90 3.34
N VAL A 59 16.73 14.95 3.13
CA VAL A 59 15.30 14.88 2.81
C VAL A 59 15.02 15.64 1.53
N ASP A 60 14.04 15.17 0.78
CA ASP A 60 13.53 15.87 -0.41
C ASP A 60 12.90 17.21 -0.01
N LEU A 61 12.88 18.16 -0.94
CA LEU A 61 12.16 19.41 -0.74
C LEU A 61 10.65 19.23 -0.92
N LEU A 62 9.87 20.19 -0.42
CA LEU A 62 8.41 20.17 -0.50
C LEU A 62 7.90 20.56 -1.91
N PRO A 63 6.70 20.11 -2.30
CA PRO A 63 6.00 20.63 -3.47
C PRO A 63 5.87 22.16 -3.40
N GLY A 64 6.00 22.84 -4.54
CA GLY A 64 5.95 24.32 -4.61
C GLY A 64 7.30 25.02 -4.36
N THR A 65 8.39 24.27 -4.18
CA THR A 65 9.76 24.80 -4.14
C THR A 65 10.05 25.72 -5.34
N PRO A 66 10.75 26.86 -5.19
CA PRO A 66 11.09 27.73 -6.32
C PRO A 66 11.86 27.03 -7.45
N TYR A 67 11.61 27.42 -8.71
CA TYR A 67 12.18 26.74 -9.90
C TYR A 67 13.71 26.65 -9.90
N ASN A 68 14.40 27.67 -9.36
CA ASN A 68 15.87 27.69 -9.24
C ASN A 68 16.43 26.67 -8.25
N GLN A 69 15.59 26.06 -7.42
CA GLN A 69 15.95 25.02 -6.44
C GLN A 69 15.42 23.63 -6.85
N GLN A 70 14.77 23.52 -8.01
CA GLN A 70 14.25 22.27 -8.55
C GLN A 70 15.25 21.58 -9.50
N ILE A 71 15.11 20.28 -9.60
CA ILE A 71 15.73 19.40 -10.58
C ILE A 71 14.69 18.38 -11.06
N ALA A 72 14.97 17.66 -12.15
CA ALA A 72 14.13 16.56 -12.60
C ALA A 72 13.83 15.56 -11.47
N ASN A 73 12.56 15.19 -11.31
CA ASN A 73 12.06 14.21 -10.35
C ASN A 73 12.17 14.57 -8.86
N CYS A 74 12.51 15.81 -8.49
CA CYS A 74 12.14 16.39 -7.18
C CYS A 74 10.86 17.26 -7.36
N CYS A 75 10.30 18.02 -6.43
CA CYS A 75 10.43 18.06 -4.97
C CYS A 75 9.10 17.53 -4.43
N LYS A 76 9.04 16.26 -4.06
CA LYS A 76 7.77 15.56 -3.78
C LYS A 76 7.60 15.26 -2.30
N ALA A 77 8.26 16.02 -1.43
CA ALA A 77 8.34 15.75 0.00
C ALA A 77 8.76 14.30 0.30
N GLY A 78 9.59 13.72 -0.57
CA GLY A 78 10.14 12.38 -0.40
C GLY A 78 9.17 11.26 -0.77
N VAL A 79 8.02 11.57 -1.37
CA VAL A 79 7.10 10.56 -1.89
C VAL A 79 7.64 10.00 -3.21
N ILE A 80 7.64 8.66 -3.32
CA ILE A 80 8.05 7.96 -4.54
C ILE A 80 7.04 6.86 -4.86
N ASP A 81 6.39 6.98 -6.01
CA ASP A 81 5.43 6.00 -6.50
C ASP A 81 6.06 4.67 -6.88
N THR A 82 5.21 3.68 -7.09
CA THR A 82 5.63 2.44 -7.77
C THR A 82 5.75 2.69 -9.26
N PHE A 83 6.67 1.98 -9.91
CA PHE A 83 6.81 2.04 -11.36
C PHE A 83 5.52 1.62 -12.11
N ASN A 84 4.68 0.80 -11.47
CA ASN A 84 3.43 0.35 -12.09
C ASN A 84 2.28 1.36 -12.00
N GLN A 85 2.19 2.14 -10.92
CA GLN A 85 1.15 3.14 -10.74
C GLN A 85 1.48 4.42 -11.50
N ASP A 86 2.72 4.90 -11.38
CA ASP A 86 3.16 6.15 -11.99
C ASP A 86 4.68 6.11 -12.29
N PRO A 87 5.07 5.62 -13.49
CA PRO A 87 6.47 5.57 -13.89
C PRO A 87 7.19 6.92 -13.82
N SER A 88 6.47 8.01 -14.07
CA SER A 88 7.04 9.37 -14.04
C SER A 88 7.39 9.82 -12.62
N ASN A 89 6.67 9.30 -11.62
CA ASN A 89 6.88 9.63 -10.21
C ASN A 89 7.63 8.55 -9.41
N ALA A 90 8.05 7.47 -10.06
CA ALA A 90 8.82 6.36 -9.48
C ALA A 90 10.32 6.66 -9.26
N ALA A 91 10.73 7.93 -9.39
CA ALA A 91 12.09 8.38 -9.16
C ALA A 91 12.12 9.65 -8.29
N SER A 92 13.23 9.82 -7.57
CA SER A 92 13.59 11.08 -6.90
C SER A 92 15.06 11.39 -7.14
N SER A 93 15.41 12.65 -7.36
CA SER A 93 16.79 13.05 -7.64
C SER A 93 17.12 14.38 -6.97
N PHE A 94 18.39 14.56 -6.65
CA PHE A 94 18.92 15.80 -6.09
C PHE A 94 20.39 15.92 -6.46
N GLN A 95 20.92 17.14 -6.39
CA GLN A 95 22.33 17.44 -6.60
C GLN A 95 22.96 17.95 -5.31
N VAL A 96 24.24 17.61 -5.12
CA VAL A 96 25.03 17.99 -3.96
C VAL A 96 26.36 18.53 -4.45
N SER A 97 26.71 19.74 -4.04
CA SER A 97 28.05 20.31 -4.22
C SER A 97 28.91 19.88 -3.04
N VAL A 98 29.87 19.00 -3.26
CA VAL A 98 30.69 18.41 -2.21
C VAL A 98 32.05 19.10 -2.11
N GLY A 99 32.42 19.55 -0.92
CA GLY A 99 33.74 20.07 -0.59
C GLY A 99 34.68 19.00 -0.07
N LEU A 100 35.99 19.21 -0.20
CA LEU A 100 37.06 18.37 0.38
C LEU A 100 37.05 16.88 -0.06
N ALA A 101 36.35 16.54 -1.14
CA ALA A 101 36.26 15.17 -1.70
C ALA A 101 37.44 14.78 -2.61
N GLY A 102 38.28 15.73 -3.00
CA GLY A 102 39.32 15.54 -4.03
C GLY A 102 38.77 15.71 -5.46
N THR A 103 39.67 15.79 -6.45
CA THR A 103 39.33 16.19 -7.84
C THR A 103 39.57 15.10 -8.88
N THR A 104 40.11 13.95 -8.48
CA THR A 104 40.41 12.82 -9.38
C THR A 104 39.69 11.55 -8.94
N ASN A 105 39.52 10.61 -9.88
CA ASN A 105 38.96 9.27 -9.60
C ASN A 105 39.75 8.46 -8.56
N LYS A 106 41.03 8.79 -8.30
CA LYS A 106 41.86 8.16 -7.26
C LYS A 106 41.65 8.81 -5.88
N THR A 107 41.45 10.13 -5.85
CA THR A 107 41.33 10.90 -4.61
C THR A 107 39.93 10.83 -4.01
N VAL A 108 38.91 10.80 -4.87
CA VAL A 108 37.50 10.67 -4.48
C VAL A 108 37.28 9.30 -3.86
N LYS A 109 36.67 9.29 -2.67
CA LYS A 109 36.34 8.07 -1.95
C LYS A 109 34.84 7.92 -1.87
N VAL A 110 34.37 6.71 -2.16
CA VAL A 110 32.94 6.38 -2.12
C VAL A 110 32.45 6.47 -0.68
N PRO A 111 31.31 7.13 -0.42
CA PRO A 111 30.70 7.13 0.91
C PRO A 111 30.35 5.72 1.38
N LYS A 112 30.24 5.55 2.68
CA LYS A 112 29.94 4.27 3.33
C LYS A 112 28.64 4.35 4.11
N ASN A 113 28.13 3.21 4.55
CA ASN A 113 27.00 3.13 5.49
C ASN A 113 25.76 3.91 5.01
N PHE A 114 25.33 3.66 3.77
CA PHE A 114 24.08 4.23 3.29
C PHE A 114 22.91 3.71 4.11
N THR A 115 21.98 4.61 4.44
CA THR A 115 20.74 4.30 5.14
C THR A 115 19.58 4.92 4.38
N LEU A 116 18.50 4.17 4.21
CA LEU A 116 17.25 4.68 3.67
C LEU A 116 16.19 4.47 4.73
N LYS A 117 15.69 5.58 5.27
CA LYS A 117 14.51 5.59 6.14
C LYS A 117 13.32 5.96 5.28
N ALA A 118 12.22 5.28 5.49
CA ALA A 118 10.92 5.58 4.91
C ALA A 118 9.90 5.60 6.07
N PRO A 119 8.62 5.91 5.84
CA PRO A 119 7.60 5.72 6.87
C PRO A 119 7.57 4.24 7.28
N GLY A 120 7.85 3.98 8.56
CA GLY A 120 8.04 2.63 9.10
C GLY A 120 9.46 2.06 8.91
N PRO A 121 9.83 1.03 9.69
CA PRO A 121 11.11 0.34 9.47
C PRO A 121 11.05 -0.54 8.20
N GLY A 122 12.19 -1.11 7.80
CA GLY A 122 12.22 -2.22 6.85
C GLY A 122 13.28 -2.14 5.76
N TYR A 123 13.74 -0.94 5.42
CA TYR A 123 14.76 -0.76 4.39
C TYR A 123 16.17 -0.97 4.97
N THR A 124 16.96 -1.75 4.25
CA THR A 124 18.39 -1.95 4.51
C THR A 124 19.14 -1.72 3.20
N CYS A 125 20.21 -0.93 3.25
CA CYS A 125 21.01 -0.62 2.06
C CYS A 125 22.30 -1.42 2.07
N GLY A 126 22.66 -1.96 0.90
CA GLY A 126 23.94 -2.60 0.69
C GLY A 126 25.10 -1.60 0.59
N ARG A 127 26.31 -2.13 0.41
CA ARG A 127 27.48 -1.31 0.09
C ARG A 127 27.34 -0.65 -1.28
N ALA A 128 27.95 0.52 -1.44
CA ALA A 128 28.05 1.17 -2.74
C ALA A 128 28.97 0.38 -3.68
N ILE A 129 28.48 0.09 -4.88
CA ILE A 129 29.19 -0.64 -5.93
C ILE A 129 29.56 0.34 -7.03
N VAL A 130 30.84 0.43 -7.35
CA VAL A 130 31.35 1.33 -8.40
C VAL A 130 30.92 0.78 -9.77
N GLY A 131 30.24 1.61 -10.55
CA GLY A 131 29.78 1.28 -11.89
C GLY A 131 30.52 2.06 -12.97
N LYS A 132 30.10 1.86 -14.22
CA LYS A 132 30.55 2.67 -15.36
C LYS A 132 30.16 4.14 -15.13
N PRO A 133 31.06 5.11 -15.39
CA PRO A 133 30.70 6.50 -15.18
C PRO A 133 29.52 6.93 -16.07
N THR A 134 28.52 7.53 -15.44
CA THR A 134 27.30 8.02 -16.09
C THR A 134 27.62 9.17 -17.03
N LYS A 135 26.96 9.20 -18.18
CA LYS A 135 26.97 10.33 -19.11
C LYS A 135 25.67 11.12 -18.95
N TYR A 136 25.78 12.43 -18.77
CA TYR A 136 24.68 13.37 -18.73
C TYR A 136 24.66 14.12 -20.05
N PHE A 137 23.49 14.15 -20.69
CA PHE A 137 23.29 14.91 -21.92
C PHE A 137 22.62 16.24 -21.58
N THR A 138 22.98 17.29 -22.31
CA THR A 138 22.23 18.55 -22.29
C THR A 138 20.81 18.32 -22.80
N SER A 139 19.89 19.22 -22.46
CA SER A 139 18.48 19.10 -22.86
C SER A 139 18.27 19.04 -24.37
N ASP A 140 19.15 19.66 -25.15
CA ASP A 140 19.18 19.62 -26.62
C ASP A 140 19.88 18.36 -27.18
N GLY A 141 20.43 17.50 -26.31
CA GLY A 141 21.12 16.26 -26.66
C GLY A 141 22.52 16.43 -27.27
N ARG A 142 22.99 17.66 -27.49
CA ARG A 142 24.20 17.93 -28.29
C ARG A 142 25.50 17.77 -27.53
N ARG A 143 25.49 18.00 -26.21
CA ARG A 143 26.68 17.90 -25.36
C ARG A 143 26.49 16.81 -24.33
N ALA A 144 27.49 15.93 -24.23
CA ALA A 144 27.60 14.95 -23.16
C ALA A 144 28.69 15.36 -22.16
N THR A 145 28.36 15.37 -20.87
CA THR A 145 29.32 15.43 -19.78
C THR A 145 29.37 14.07 -19.09
N GLN A 146 30.54 13.69 -18.57
CA GLN A 146 30.72 12.39 -17.93
C GLN A 146 31.05 12.58 -16.46
N ALA A 147 30.43 11.76 -15.60
CA ALA A 147 30.78 11.70 -14.19
C ALA A 147 32.25 11.25 -14.02
N LEU A 148 32.95 11.77 -13.01
CA LEU A 148 34.27 11.24 -12.64
C LEU A 148 34.17 9.81 -12.12
N MET A 149 33.09 9.52 -11.41
CA MET A 149 32.82 8.22 -10.79
C MET A 149 31.32 8.07 -10.60
N THR A 150 30.82 6.85 -10.77
CA THR A 150 29.42 6.50 -10.48
C THR A 150 29.41 5.29 -9.58
N TRP A 151 28.50 5.30 -8.60
CA TRP A 151 28.26 4.17 -7.73
C TRP A 151 26.77 3.92 -7.59
N ASN A 152 26.42 2.65 -7.43
CA ASN A 152 25.05 2.19 -7.23
C ASN A 152 24.92 1.63 -5.81
N VAL A 153 23.82 1.99 -5.15
CA VAL A 153 23.45 1.46 -3.83
C VAL A 153 22.07 0.84 -3.99
N THR A 154 21.95 -0.44 -3.66
CA THR A 154 20.67 -1.13 -3.64
C THR A 154 20.16 -1.18 -2.21
N CYS A 155 18.99 -0.59 -1.99
CA CYS A 155 18.26 -0.70 -0.74
C CYS A 155 17.11 -1.68 -0.92
N THR A 156 17.01 -2.65 -0.02
CA THR A 156 16.01 -3.72 -0.05
C THR A 156 15.10 -3.60 1.15
N TYR A 157 13.81 -3.89 0.93
CA TYR A 157 12.82 -3.90 1.99
C TYR A 157 12.65 -5.32 2.52
N SER A 158 12.78 -5.49 3.83
CA SER A 158 12.53 -6.76 4.52
C SER A 158 11.23 -6.65 5.33
N GLN A 159 10.24 -7.47 4.96
CA GLN A 159 8.97 -7.55 5.69
C GLN A 159 9.19 -7.94 7.17
N PHE A 160 10.14 -8.84 7.43
CA PHE A 160 10.48 -9.29 8.79
C PHE A 160 11.05 -8.17 9.68
N LEU A 161 11.84 -7.26 9.09
CA LEU A 161 12.39 -6.12 9.83
C LEU A 161 11.38 -4.97 9.96
N ALA A 162 10.50 -4.83 8.97
CA ALA A 162 9.59 -3.71 8.88
C ALA A 162 8.45 -3.76 9.90
N GLN A 163 7.86 -4.94 10.11
CA GLN A 163 6.66 -5.06 10.92
C GLN A 163 6.70 -6.35 11.72
N LYS A 164 6.73 -6.20 13.05
CA LYS A 164 6.50 -7.31 13.99
C LYS A 164 5.06 -7.79 13.99
N THR A 165 4.13 -6.90 13.63
CA THR A 165 2.69 -7.15 13.58
C THR A 165 2.14 -6.71 12.23
N PRO A 166 1.22 -7.47 11.61
CA PRO A 166 0.56 -7.07 10.36
C PRO A 166 -0.10 -5.69 10.45
N SER A 167 -0.30 -5.03 9.30
CA SER A 167 -0.95 -3.72 9.20
C SER A 167 -2.39 -3.78 8.65
N CYS A 168 -2.82 -4.94 8.16
CA CYS A 168 -4.13 -5.12 7.56
C CYS A 168 -4.69 -6.53 7.76
N CYS A 169 -6.02 -6.63 7.69
CA CYS A 169 -6.75 -7.89 7.72
C CYS A 169 -7.86 -7.93 6.66
N VAL A 170 -8.35 -9.13 6.36
CA VAL A 170 -9.40 -9.36 5.38
C VAL A 170 -10.66 -9.91 6.05
N SER A 171 -11.81 -9.44 5.58
CA SER A 171 -13.13 -9.97 5.93
C SER A 171 -13.88 -10.34 4.66
N LEU A 172 -14.69 -11.39 4.71
CA LEU A 172 -15.32 -12.01 3.54
C LEU A 172 -16.83 -12.11 3.75
N SER A 173 -17.59 -11.91 2.67
CA SER A 173 -19.02 -12.14 2.66
C SER A 173 -19.52 -12.50 1.25
N SER A 174 -20.74 -13.01 1.15
CA SER A 174 -21.34 -13.40 -0.12
C SER A 174 -22.85 -13.25 -0.10
N PHE A 175 -23.47 -13.06 -1.26
CA PHE A 175 -24.94 -13.00 -1.38
C PHE A 175 -25.67 -14.30 -1.00
N TYR A 176 -24.97 -15.44 -0.98
CA TYR A 176 -25.54 -16.77 -0.69
C TYR A 176 -25.30 -17.23 0.76
N ASN A 177 -24.74 -16.38 1.62
CA ASN A 177 -24.48 -16.69 3.02
C ASN A 177 -24.71 -15.45 3.87
N ASP A 178 -25.62 -15.55 4.85
CA ASP A 178 -26.02 -14.42 5.69
C ASP A 178 -24.95 -14.03 6.73
N THR A 179 -23.96 -14.91 6.95
CA THR A 179 -22.88 -14.65 7.91
C THR A 179 -21.68 -13.96 7.26
N ILE A 180 -21.18 -12.92 7.92
CA ILE A 180 -19.95 -12.24 7.52
C ILE A 180 -18.78 -12.89 8.25
N VAL A 181 -17.80 -13.34 7.48
CA VAL A 181 -16.53 -13.84 8.01
C VAL A 181 -15.66 -12.63 8.33
N ASN A 182 -15.62 -12.29 9.62
CA ASN A 182 -14.87 -11.14 10.09
C ASN A 182 -13.36 -11.38 10.01
N CYS A 183 -12.59 -10.30 10.10
CA CYS A 183 -11.16 -10.40 10.33
C CYS A 183 -10.87 -11.22 11.59
N PRO A 184 -9.85 -12.09 11.58
CA PRO A 184 -9.43 -12.82 12.77
C PRO A 184 -9.12 -11.87 13.93
N THR A 185 -9.51 -12.28 15.14
CA THR A 185 -9.27 -11.50 16.36
C THR A 185 -7.76 -11.29 16.56
N CYS A 186 -7.39 -10.10 17.00
CA CYS A 186 -5.99 -9.69 17.20
C CYS A 186 -5.05 -9.84 15.99
N SER A 187 -5.57 -9.80 14.76
CA SER A 187 -4.75 -9.88 13.53
C SER A 187 -3.54 -8.93 13.54
N CYS A 188 -3.69 -7.73 14.09
CA CYS A 188 -2.62 -6.72 14.15
C CYS A 188 -2.09 -6.46 15.57
N GLY A 189 -2.29 -7.43 16.48
CA GLY A 189 -1.83 -7.41 17.87
C GLY A 189 -2.97 -7.33 18.88
N CYS A 190 -2.89 -8.13 19.95
CA CYS A 190 -3.82 -8.08 21.08
C CYS A 190 -3.46 -6.97 22.07
N GLN A 191 -4.48 -6.56 22.84
CA GLN A 191 -4.30 -5.73 24.02
C GLN A 191 -3.70 -6.59 25.15
N ASN A 192 -2.50 -6.23 25.60
CA ASN A 192 -2.05 -6.63 26.92
C ASN A 192 -2.22 -5.43 27.85
N ASN A 193 -3.30 -5.43 28.64
CA ASN A 193 -3.65 -4.36 29.61
C ASN A 193 -2.48 -3.96 30.53
N ASN A 194 -1.52 -4.86 30.76
CA ASN A 194 -0.38 -4.61 31.63
C ASN A 194 0.81 -3.88 30.97
N THR A 195 0.86 -3.78 29.63
CA THR A 195 2.08 -3.29 28.94
C THR A 195 1.89 -2.08 28.03
N ARG A 196 0.66 -1.79 27.57
CA ARG A 196 0.37 -0.61 26.72
C ARG A 196 -1.03 -0.02 26.96
N PRO A 197 -1.23 0.80 28.01
CA PRO A 197 -2.44 1.62 28.12
C PRO A 197 -2.55 2.52 26.89
N GLY A 198 -3.69 2.51 26.17
CA GLY A 198 -3.93 3.37 25.01
C GLY A 198 -3.62 2.79 23.62
N SER A 199 -3.64 1.46 23.44
CA SER A 199 -3.37 0.83 22.13
C SER A 199 -4.42 1.12 21.04
N CYS A 200 -5.64 1.52 21.42
CA CYS A 200 -6.71 1.94 20.52
C CYS A 200 -7.63 2.94 21.24
N VAL A 201 -8.49 3.62 20.49
CA VAL A 201 -9.50 4.55 21.03
C VAL A 201 -10.87 4.24 20.42
N ASN A 202 -11.93 4.34 21.22
CA ASN A 202 -13.29 4.25 20.72
C ASN A 202 -13.71 5.57 20.03
N GLU A 203 -14.51 5.47 18.97
CA GLU A 203 -14.96 6.63 18.18
C GLU A 203 -15.69 7.69 19.01
N ASN A 204 -16.52 7.26 19.96
CA ASN A 204 -17.32 8.16 20.81
C ASN A 204 -16.58 8.58 22.10
N SER A 205 -15.25 8.39 22.15
CA SER A 205 -14.48 8.72 23.34
C SER A 205 -14.25 10.24 23.48
N PRO A 206 -14.48 10.83 24.67
CA PRO A 206 -14.22 12.26 24.88
C PRO A 206 -12.72 12.62 24.80
N TYR A 207 -11.82 11.66 24.94
CA TYR A 207 -10.36 11.86 24.81
C TYR A 207 -9.82 11.55 23.42
N LEU A 208 -10.67 11.27 22.41
CA LEU A 208 -10.20 10.91 21.07
C LEU A 208 -9.30 12.00 20.47
N GLN A 209 -9.72 13.25 20.55
CA GLN A 209 -8.96 14.34 19.95
C GLN A 209 -7.58 14.52 20.62
N SER A 210 -7.53 14.46 21.96
CA SER A 210 -6.25 14.53 22.68
C SER A 210 -5.36 13.31 22.42
N ALA A 211 -5.94 12.13 22.18
CA ALA A 211 -5.18 10.97 21.76
C ALA A 211 -4.63 11.12 20.33
N ILE A 212 -5.39 11.70 19.39
CA ILE A 212 -4.93 11.98 18.02
C ILE A 212 -3.73 12.93 18.05
N ASP A 213 -3.84 14.02 18.80
CA ASP A 213 -2.82 15.07 18.94
C ASP A 213 -1.69 14.72 19.93
N GLY A 214 -1.82 13.59 20.62
CA GLY A 214 -0.88 13.13 21.62
C GLY A 214 0.47 12.63 21.08
N PRO A 215 1.35 12.17 21.97
CA PRO A 215 2.64 11.63 21.60
C PRO A 215 2.49 10.47 20.58
N GLY A 216 3.29 10.52 19.52
CA GLY A 216 3.27 9.54 18.44
C GLY A 216 2.69 10.01 17.10
N LYS A 217 1.95 11.15 17.09
CA LYS A 217 1.46 11.78 15.84
C LYS A 217 2.60 12.04 14.85
N TYR A 218 3.66 12.68 15.33
CA TYR A 218 4.82 13.05 14.51
C TYR A 218 5.78 11.89 14.23
N THR A 219 5.70 10.79 14.98
CA THR A 219 6.53 9.59 14.74
C THR A 219 5.85 8.59 13.81
N GLY A 220 4.62 8.86 13.36
CA GLY A 220 3.86 7.99 12.48
C GLY A 220 3.37 6.70 13.15
N GLN A 221 3.32 6.67 14.49
CA GLN A 221 2.77 5.52 15.20
C GLN A 221 1.24 5.47 15.01
N PRO A 222 0.70 4.35 14.51
CA PRO A 222 -0.72 4.23 14.23
C PRO A 222 -1.52 4.31 15.52
N LEU A 223 -2.62 5.06 15.50
CA LEU A 223 -3.63 5.08 16.55
C LEU A 223 -4.92 4.53 15.95
N VAL A 224 -5.34 3.34 16.36
CA VAL A 224 -6.46 2.65 15.70
C VAL A 224 -7.76 2.76 16.49
N GLN A 225 -8.88 2.69 15.78
CA GLN A 225 -10.19 2.44 16.38
C GLN A 225 -10.20 1.07 17.06
N CYS A 226 -10.76 1.02 18.26
CA CYS A 226 -10.88 -0.25 18.98
C CYS A 226 -11.83 -1.19 18.24
N THR A 227 -11.27 -2.31 17.80
CA THR A 227 -11.95 -3.39 17.07
C THR A 227 -11.40 -4.72 17.56
N SER A 228 -12.09 -5.82 17.30
CA SER A 228 -11.59 -7.15 17.69
C SER A 228 -10.29 -7.55 16.97
N HIS A 229 -10.03 -7.00 15.77
CA HIS A 229 -8.85 -7.32 14.96
C HIS A 229 -7.68 -6.34 15.15
N MET A 230 -7.92 -5.14 15.69
CA MET A 230 -6.92 -4.11 16.01
C MET A 230 -6.08 -3.63 14.81
N CYS A 231 -6.55 -3.84 13.59
CA CYS A 231 -5.81 -3.50 12.37
C CYS A 231 -6.09 -2.08 11.89
N PRO A 232 -5.04 -1.31 11.49
CA PRO A 232 -5.20 -0.02 10.83
C PRO A 232 -6.05 -0.08 9.56
N ILE A 233 -5.94 -1.15 8.78
CA ILE A 233 -6.69 -1.32 7.53
C ILE A 233 -7.48 -2.62 7.56
N ARG A 234 -8.71 -2.56 7.05
CA ARG A 234 -9.52 -3.74 6.73
C ARG A 234 -9.89 -3.73 5.27
N ILE A 235 -9.72 -4.86 4.61
CA ILE A 235 -10.22 -5.11 3.27
C ILE A 235 -11.43 -6.04 3.40
N HIS A 236 -12.58 -5.60 2.92
CA HIS A 236 -13.79 -6.40 2.85
C HIS A 236 -14.02 -6.83 1.41
N TRP A 237 -14.08 -8.14 1.19
CA TRP A 237 -14.37 -8.76 -0.10
C TRP A 237 -15.77 -9.37 -0.06
N HIS A 238 -16.67 -8.81 -0.85
CA HIS A 238 -18.06 -9.24 -0.92
C HIS A 238 -18.40 -9.79 -2.30
N VAL A 239 -18.77 -11.06 -2.39
CA VAL A 239 -19.34 -11.64 -3.61
C VAL A 239 -20.79 -11.18 -3.72
N LYS A 240 -21.04 -10.19 -4.58
CA LYS A 240 -22.30 -9.44 -4.62
C LYS A 240 -23.38 -10.14 -5.43
N LEU A 241 -23.06 -10.58 -6.64
CA LEU A 241 -24.03 -11.17 -7.57
C LEU A 241 -23.37 -12.17 -8.50
N ASN A 242 -24.15 -13.15 -8.94
CA ASN A 242 -23.77 -14.16 -9.91
C ASN A 242 -24.77 -14.15 -11.09
N TYR A 243 -24.34 -13.69 -12.26
CA TYR A 243 -25.12 -13.71 -13.50
C TYR A 243 -24.88 -15.02 -14.26
N LYS A 244 -25.44 -15.19 -15.46
CA LYS A 244 -25.17 -16.35 -16.31
C LYS A 244 -23.67 -16.46 -16.65
N ASP A 245 -23.13 -15.44 -17.31
CA ASP A 245 -21.75 -15.45 -17.86
C ASP A 245 -20.75 -14.63 -17.03
N TYR A 246 -21.24 -13.89 -16.03
CA TYR A 246 -20.42 -12.97 -15.22
C TYR A 246 -20.72 -13.13 -13.74
N TRP A 247 -19.81 -12.65 -12.91
CA TRP A 247 -20.02 -12.49 -11.48
C TRP A 247 -19.41 -11.17 -11.02
N ARG A 248 -19.95 -10.64 -9.93
CA ARG A 248 -19.63 -9.31 -9.43
C ARG A 248 -19.14 -9.38 -8.00
N VAL A 249 -18.00 -8.75 -7.76
CA VAL A 249 -17.42 -8.57 -6.44
C VAL A 249 -17.48 -7.09 -6.08
N LYS A 250 -17.75 -6.79 -4.81
CA LYS A 250 -17.54 -5.48 -4.23
C LYS A 250 -16.36 -5.55 -3.25
N VAL A 251 -15.41 -4.65 -3.43
CA VAL A 251 -14.26 -4.50 -2.54
C VAL A 251 -14.40 -3.20 -1.77
N THR A 252 -14.27 -3.26 -0.45
CA THR A 252 -14.28 -2.09 0.43
C THR A 252 -13.00 -2.06 1.24
N ILE A 253 -12.22 -1.01 1.11
CA ILE A 253 -11.05 -0.73 1.95
C ILE A 253 -11.50 0.24 3.02
N THR A 254 -11.28 -0.09 4.29
CA THR A 254 -11.62 0.77 5.44
C THR A 254 -10.37 1.09 6.22
N ASN A 255 -10.16 2.38 6.50
CA ASN A 255 -9.11 2.88 7.35
C ASN A 255 -9.65 3.08 8.77
N PHE A 256 -9.03 2.40 9.72
CA PHE A 256 -9.29 2.48 11.16
C PHE A 256 -8.20 3.27 11.89
N ASN A 257 -7.22 3.84 11.18
CA ASN A 257 -6.17 4.67 11.78
C ASN A 257 -6.62 6.14 11.86
N TYR A 258 -6.63 6.71 13.06
CA TYR A 258 -7.00 8.11 13.31
C TYR A 258 -5.89 9.12 12.96
N ARG A 259 -4.63 8.66 12.86
CA ARG A 259 -3.47 9.55 12.68
C ARG A 259 -2.89 9.51 11.27
N MET A 260 -3.40 8.65 10.39
CA MET A 260 -2.78 8.39 9.10
C MET A 260 -3.80 8.39 7.97
N ASN A 261 -3.51 9.20 6.96
CA ASN A 261 -4.13 9.12 5.64
C ASN A 261 -3.23 8.28 4.72
N TYR A 262 -3.83 7.53 3.82
CA TYR A 262 -3.11 6.78 2.80
C TYR A 262 -3.35 7.42 1.43
N THR A 263 -2.36 8.17 0.95
CA THR A 263 -2.30 8.70 -0.41
C THR A 263 -1.73 7.67 -1.36
N GLN A 264 -2.20 7.63 -2.60
CA GLN A 264 -1.69 6.74 -3.66
C GLN A 264 -1.69 5.27 -3.24
N TRP A 265 -2.64 4.92 -2.37
CA TRP A 265 -2.79 3.58 -1.85
C TRP A 265 -2.97 2.58 -2.98
N ASN A 266 -2.49 1.36 -2.77
CA ASN A 266 -2.71 0.27 -3.69
C ASN A 266 -3.13 -1.00 -2.95
N LEU A 267 -3.86 -1.82 -3.67
CA LEU A 267 -4.36 -3.11 -3.24
C LEU A 267 -3.91 -4.14 -4.27
N VAL A 268 -3.13 -5.13 -3.87
CA VAL A 268 -2.78 -6.27 -4.72
C VAL A 268 -3.57 -7.46 -4.25
N VAL A 269 -4.25 -8.12 -5.17
CA VAL A 269 -5.05 -9.31 -4.88
C VAL A 269 -4.56 -10.44 -5.76
N GLN A 270 -4.48 -11.64 -5.19
CA GLN A 270 -4.26 -12.87 -5.94
C GLN A 270 -5.57 -13.66 -6.02
N HIS A 271 -6.06 -13.90 -7.23
CA HIS A 271 -7.26 -14.68 -7.51
C HIS A 271 -7.14 -15.37 -8.88
N PRO A 272 -7.49 -16.66 -9.02
CA PRO A 272 -7.29 -17.43 -10.25
C PRO A 272 -8.04 -16.90 -11.48
N ASN A 273 -9.10 -16.10 -11.29
CA ASN A 273 -9.94 -15.56 -12.38
C ASN A 273 -9.60 -14.11 -12.80
N PHE A 274 -8.43 -13.57 -12.44
CA PHE A 274 -8.07 -12.19 -12.83
C PHE A 274 -7.67 -12.03 -14.29
N ASP A 275 -7.37 -13.11 -15.00
CA ASP A 275 -7.23 -13.14 -16.46
C ASP A 275 -8.52 -12.69 -17.19
N ASN A 276 -9.67 -12.74 -16.51
CA ASN A 276 -11.00 -12.50 -17.08
C ASN A 276 -11.72 -11.26 -16.49
N ILE A 277 -10.97 -10.22 -16.11
CA ILE A 277 -11.59 -8.95 -15.66
C ILE A 277 -12.25 -8.26 -16.87
N THR A 278 -13.59 -8.13 -16.82
CA THR A 278 -14.36 -7.49 -17.89
C THR A 278 -14.48 -5.99 -17.66
N LYS A 279 -14.79 -5.60 -16.43
CA LYS A 279 -15.05 -4.19 -16.08
C LYS A 279 -14.67 -3.93 -14.63
N LEU A 280 -14.00 -2.81 -14.41
CA LEU A 280 -13.69 -2.28 -13.10
C LEU A 280 -14.41 -0.94 -12.91
N PHE A 281 -14.94 -0.72 -11.71
CA PHE A 281 -15.61 0.53 -11.35
C PHE A 281 -14.78 1.28 -10.31
N SER A 282 -14.59 2.58 -10.50
CA SER A 282 -14.01 3.49 -9.51
C SER A 282 -12.55 3.28 -9.09
N PHE A 283 -11.85 2.24 -9.55
CA PHE A 283 -10.41 2.02 -9.33
C PHE A 283 -9.69 1.90 -10.68
N ASN A 284 -8.38 2.16 -10.66
CA ASN A 284 -7.47 1.77 -11.73
C ASN A 284 -7.00 0.32 -11.53
N TYR A 285 -6.55 -0.35 -12.59
CA TYR A 285 -5.94 -1.67 -12.48
C TYR A 285 -4.73 -1.87 -13.38
N LYS A 286 -3.88 -2.81 -12.96
CA LYS A 286 -2.82 -3.38 -13.77
C LYS A 286 -2.60 -4.83 -13.38
N PRO A 287 -2.62 -5.79 -14.32
CA PRO A 287 -2.23 -7.16 -14.02
C PRO A 287 -0.75 -7.21 -13.67
N LEU A 288 -0.39 -8.05 -12.70
CA LEU A 288 0.98 -8.32 -12.31
C LEU A 288 1.33 -9.77 -12.69
N THR A 289 2.49 -9.95 -13.30
CA THR A 289 3.01 -11.28 -13.69
C THR A 289 4.28 -11.59 -12.91
N PRO A 290 4.17 -11.84 -11.59
CA PRO A 290 5.35 -11.98 -10.73
C PRO A 290 6.26 -13.16 -11.12
N TYR A 291 5.72 -14.18 -11.81
CA TYR A 291 6.46 -15.38 -12.22
C TYR A 291 6.89 -15.39 -13.70
N GLY A 292 6.57 -14.34 -14.47
CA GLY A 292 6.85 -14.26 -15.90
C GLY A 292 5.89 -15.10 -16.76
N GLY A 293 5.40 -14.49 -17.85
CA GLY A 293 5.01 -15.17 -19.10
C GLY A 293 3.79 -16.12 -19.15
N GLY A 294 3.09 -16.44 -18.05
CA GLY A 294 1.95 -17.37 -18.16
C GLY A 294 0.90 -17.40 -17.05
N ILE A 295 1.11 -16.76 -15.90
CA ILE A 295 0.12 -16.74 -14.80
C ILE A 295 -0.24 -15.28 -14.50
N ASN A 296 -1.47 -14.87 -14.82
CA ASN A 296 -2.00 -13.53 -14.55
C ASN A 296 -2.99 -13.54 -13.38
N ASP A 297 -2.77 -14.41 -12.39
CA ASP A 297 -3.62 -14.58 -11.23
C ASP A 297 -3.53 -13.44 -10.20
N THR A 298 -2.74 -12.40 -10.48
CA THR A 298 -2.46 -11.31 -9.57
C THR A 298 -2.79 -9.98 -10.22
N ALA A 299 -3.62 -9.17 -9.57
CA ALA A 299 -4.01 -7.85 -10.04
C ALA A 299 -3.70 -6.79 -9.00
N MET A 300 -3.16 -5.65 -9.45
CA MET A 300 -2.95 -4.46 -8.66
C MET A 300 -4.04 -3.45 -8.96
N PHE A 301 -4.65 -2.90 -7.91
CA PHE A 301 -5.67 -1.87 -7.95
C PHE A 301 -5.20 -0.64 -7.18
N TRP A 302 -5.60 0.55 -7.62
CA TRP A 302 -5.32 1.79 -6.88
C TRP A 302 -6.39 2.85 -7.18
N GLY A 303 -6.44 3.87 -6.33
CA GLY A 303 -7.38 4.98 -6.49
C GLY A 303 -7.16 5.79 -7.77
N MET A 304 -8.23 6.39 -8.27
CA MET A 304 -8.20 7.39 -9.33
C MET A 304 -7.79 8.75 -8.76
N LYS A 305 -6.85 9.42 -9.43
CA LYS A 305 -6.37 10.75 -9.03
C LYS A 305 -7.53 11.73 -8.91
N PHE A 306 -7.56 12.52 -7.83
CA PHE A 306 -8.60 13.52 -7.52
C PHE A 306 -10.00 12.95 -7.26
N TYR A 307 -10.12 11.64 -7.01
CA TYR A 307 -11.41 11.01 -6.68
C TYR A 307 -11.33 10.17 -5.42
N ASN A 308 -10.51 9.12 -5.44
CA ASN A 308 -10.34 8.21 -4.29
C ASN A 308 -8.89 7.74 -4.13
N ASP A 309 -7.93 8.49 -4.66
CA ASP A 309 -6.50 8.31 -4.45
C ASP A 309 -6.04 8.69 -3.03
N LEU A 310 -6.91 9.32 -2.25
CA LEU A 310 -6.74 9.61 -0.83
C LEU A 310 -7.73 8.80 0.00
N LEU A 311 -7.22 7.87 0.79
CA LEU A 311 -7.98 7.18 1.83
C LEU A 311 -7.78 7.92 3.15
N MET A 312 -8.80 8.66 3.57
CA MET A 312 -8.78 9.46 4.80
C MET A 312 -8.65 8.57 6.04
N GLN A 313 -8.20 9.17 7.13
CA GLN A 313 -8.21 8.61 8.48
C GLN A 313 -9.60 8.08 8.90
N ALA A 314 -9.62 7.31 9.99
CA ALA A 314 -10.84 6.72 10.51
C ALA A 314 -11.99 7.72 10.68
N GLY A 315 -13.17 7.32 10.21
CA GLY A 315 -14.39 8.13 10.21
C GLY A 315 -15.28 7.84 8.99
N PRO A 316 -16.33 8.64 8.75
CA PRO A 316 -17.30 8.41 7.68
C PRO A 316 -16.70 8.37 6.26
N LEU A 317 -15.62 9.12 6.03
CA LEU A 317 -14.89 9.20 4.76
C LEU A 317 -13.65 8.30 4.73
N GLY A 318 -13.41 7.51 5.77
CA GLY A 318 -12.27 6.60 5.89
C GLY A 318 -12.46 5.29 5.13
N ASN A 319 -13.16 5.29 4.00
CA ASN A 319 -13.32 4.11 3.17
C ASN A 319 -13.24 4.41 1.67
N ALA A 320 -12.79 3.42 0.91
CA ALA A 320 -12.80 3.42 -0.55
C ALA A 320 -13.48 2.13 -1.04
N GLN A 321 -14.38 2.25 -2.01
CA GLN A 321 -15.15 1.12 -2.53
C GLN A 321 -15.03 1.01 -4.03
N SER A 322 -15.04 -0.22 -4.52
CA SER A 322 -15.04 -0.54 -5.94
C SER A 322 -15.84 -1.80 -6.19
N GLU A 323 -16.32 -1.93 -7.42
CA GLU A 323 -16.92 -3.18 -7.90
C GLU A 323 -16.09 -3.71 -9.07
N ILE A 324 -15.97 -5.03 -9.14
CA ILE A 324 -15.25 -5.76 -10.17
C ILE A 324 -16.25 -6.70 -10.83
N LEU A 325 -16.40 -6.61 -12.15
CA LEU A 325 -17.16 -7.54 -12.96
C LEU A 325 -16.19 -8.47 -13.68
N LEU A 326 -16.30 -9.76 -13.40
CA LEU A 326 -15.44 -10.78 -13.98
C LEU A 326 -16.28 -11.70 -14.85
N LYS A 327 -15.74 -12.08 -16.01
CA LYS A 327 -16.32 -13.14 -16.83
C LYS A 327 -16.04 -14.48 -16.16
N LYS A 328 -17.00 -15.39 -16.25
CA LYS A 328 -16.79 -16.77 -15.79
C LYS A 328 -15.97 -17.52 -16.84
N ASP A 329 -14.97 -18.23 -16.35
CA ASP A 329 -14.35 -19.29 -17.11
C ASP A 329 -15.11 -20.59 -16.85
N SER A 330 -15.71 -21.16 -17.90
CA SER A 330 -16.49 -22.40 -17.79
C SER A 330 -15.66 -23.60 -17.32
N ALA A 331 -14.33 -23.56 -17.48
CA ALA A 331 -13.45 -24.64 -17.05
C ALA A 331 -13.11 -24.59 -15.55
N THR A 332 -13.07 -23.39 -14.94
CA THR A 332 -12.52 -23.20 -13.59
C THR A 332 -13.47 -22.55 -12.59
N PHE A 333 -14.53 -21.87 -13.07
CA PHE A 333 -15.46 -21.16 -12.19
C PHE A 333 -16.27 -22.12 -11.32
N THR A 334 -16.16 -21.96 -10.00
CA THR A 334 -16.97 -22.65 -9.01
C THR A 334 -17.17 -21.76 -7.77
N PHE A 335 -18.17 -22.06 -6.94
CA PHE A 335 -18.26 -21.52 -5.58
C PHE A 335 -17.79 -22.52 -4.52
N ASP A 336 -17.37 -23.70 -4.93
CA ASP A 336 -16.90 -24.74 -4.02
C ASP A 336 -15.61 -24.30 -3.32
N LYS A 337 -15.50 -24.70 -2.05
CA LYS A 337 -14.27 -24.55 -1.25
C LYS A 337 -13.72 -23.12 -1.24
N GLY A 338 -14.60 -22.13 -1.31
CA GLY A 338 -14.23 -20.72 -1.23
C GLY A 338 -13.50 -20.18 -2.47
N TRP A 339 -13.65 -20.79 -3.64
CA TRP A 339 -12.96 -20.38 -4.87
C TRP A 339 -13.16 -18.89 -5.24
N ALA A 340 -14.34 -18.33 -4.97
CA ALA A 340 -14.67 -16.93 -5.29
C ALA A 340 -13.97 -15.88 -4.39
N PHE A 341 -13.18 -16.33 -3.42
CA PHE A 341 -12.46 -15.47 -2.47
C PHE A 341 -10.97 -15.40 -2.83
N PRO A 342 -10.30 -14.28 -2.51
CA PRO A 342 -8.91 -14.10 -2.87
C PRO A 342 -8.01 -15.05 -2.07
N ARG A 343 -6.92 -15.50 -2.70
CA ARG A 343 -5.92 -16.37 -2.05
C ARG A 343 -4.95 -15.57 -1.18
N ARG A 344 -4.60 -14.36 -1.64
CA ARG A 344 -3.72 -13.42 -0.93
C ARG A 344 -4.15 -11.99 -1.23
N VAL A 345 -3.94 -11.11 -0.25
CA VAL A 345 -4.24 -9.69 -0.35
C VAL A 345 -3.07 -8.91 0.26
N TYR A 346 -2.60 -7.90 -0.46
CA TYR A 346 -1.59 -6.96 0.02
C TYR A 346 -2.13 -5.54 -0.05
N PHE A 347 -1.88 -4.74 0.98
CA PHE A 347 -2.20 -3.32 1.00
C PHE A 347 -0.92 -2.51 1.14
N ASN A 348 -0.64 -1.61 0.20
CA ASN A 348 0.62 -0.85 0.12
C ASN A 348 1.89 -1.73 0.21
N GLY A 349 1.75 -2.97 -0.27
CA GLY A 349 2.77 -4.01 -0.25
C GLY A 349 2.92 -4.80 1.04
N ASP A 350 2.15 -4.52 2.09
CA ASP A 350 2.08 -5.32 3.32
C ASP A 350 1.08 -6.47 3.14
N ASN A 351 1.43 -7.67 3.60
CA ASN A 351 0.56 -8.84 3.49
C ASN A 351 -0.56 -8.79 4.55
N CYS A 352 -1.81 -8.90 4.12
CA CYS A 352 -2.95 -8.85 5.01
C CYS A 352 -3.30 -10.23 5.57
N VAL A 353 -3.74 -10.25 6.83
CA VAL A 353 -4.19 -11.50 7.48
C VAL A 353 -5.51 -11.94 6.89
N MET A 354 -5.52 -13.13 6.29
CA MET A 354 -6.72 -13.77 5.75
C MET A 354 -7.42 -14.62 6.84
N PRO A 355 -8.75 -14.72 6.83
CA PRO A 355 -9.47 -15.74 7.61
C PRO A 355 -9.04 -17.16 7.23
N SER A 356 -9.28 -18.14 8.12
CA SER A 356 -9.08 -19.55 7.79
C SER A 356 -9.99 -19.95 6.62
N PRO A 357 -9.50 -20.70 5.61
CA PRO A 357 -10.32 -21.21 4.51
C PRO A 357 -11.58 -21.97 4.95
N ASP A 358 -11.53 -22.68 6.08
CA ASP A 358 -12.67 -23.44 6.63
C ASP A 358 -13.82 -22.53 7.07
N ALA A 359 -13.54 -21.26 7.34
CA ALA A 359 -14.54 -20.27 7.72
C ALA A 359 -15.14 -19.55 6.51
N TYR A 360 -14.66 -19.77 5.28
CA TYR A 360 -15.12 -19.00 4.12
C TYR A 360 -16.61 -19.24 3.86
N PRO A 361 -17.36 -18.23 3.38
CA PRO A 361 -18.76 -18.44 3.06
C PRO A 361 -18.93 -19.58 2.04
N TRP A 362 -19.65 -20.62 2.43
CA TRP A 362 -19.99 -21.74 1.54
C TRP A 362 -21.43 -21.62 1.03
N LEU A 363 -21.69 -22.21 -0.14
CA LEU A 363 -23.05 -22.39 -0.62
C LEU A 363 -23.80 -23.32 0.34
N PRO A 364 -25.02 -22.96 0.81
CA PRO A 364 -25.79 -23.83 1.66
C PRO A 364 -25.97 -25.20 1.00
N ASN A 365 -25.61 -26.28 1.72
CA ASN A 365 -25.69 -27.66 1.23
C ASN A 365 -27.11 -28.13 0.87
N ALA A 366 -28.13 -27.32 1.19
CA ALA A 366 -29.51 -27.62 0.93
C ALA A 366 -30.16 -26.47 0.15
N SER A 367 -30.84 -26.80 -0.94
CA SER A 367 -31.93 -25.97 -1.42
C SER A 367 -32.91 -25.76 -0.26
N PRO A 368 -33.38 -24.54 0.04
CA PRO A 368 -34.48 -24.40 0.98
C PRO A 368 -35.59 -25.30 0.44
N LEU A 369 -36.03 -26.26 1.27
CA LEU A 369 -37.23 -27.05 1.00
C LEU A 369 -38.28 -26.05 0.56
N THR A 370 -38.54 -26.02 -0.75
CA THR A 370 -39.64 -25.22 -1.28
C THR A 370 -40.82 -25.83 -0.57
N LYS A 371 -41.38 -25.11 0.42
CA LYS A 371 -42.67 -25.48 0.97
C LYS A 371 -43.58 -25.41 -0.24
N GLN A 372 -43.77 -26.56 -0.89
CA GLN A 372 -44.75 -26.69 -1.96
C GLN A 372 -46.02 -26.10 -1.35
N PRO A 373 -46.61 -25.07 -1.97
CA PRO A 373 -47.82 -24.53 -1.42
C PRO A 373 -48.81 -25.71 -1.35
N LEU A 374 -49.37 -25.96 -0.17
CA LEU A 374 -50.42 -26.96 0.07
C LEU A 374 -51.68 -26.68 -0.79
N THR A 375 -51.64 -25.71 -1.69
CA THR A 375 -52.71 -25.30 -2.59
C THR A 375 -53.07 -26.38 -3.60
N LEU A 376 -52.11 -27.17 -4.10
CA LEU A 376 -52.40 -28.26 -5.04
C LEU A 376 -53.23 -29.40 -4.42
N PRO A 377 -52.87 -29.99 -3.25
CA PRO A 377 -53.71 -31.01 -2.63
C PRO A 377 -55.06 -30.46 -2.14
N LEU A 378 -55.11 -29.19 -1.69
CA LEU A 378 -56.38 -28.54 -1.31
C LEU A 378 -57.32 -28.29 -2.50
N LEU A 379 -56.78 -27.94 -3.68
CA LEU A 379 -57.56 -27.81 -4.93
C LEU A 379 -58.07 -29.15 -5.43
N VAL A 380 -57.26 -30.20 -5.37
CA VAL A 380 -57.68 -31.54 -5.78
C VAL A 380 -58.76 -32.08 -4.83
N PHE A 381 -58.63 -31.85 -3.53
CA PHE A 381 -59.63 -32.24 -2.54
C PHE A 381 -60.96 -31.47 -2.71
N SER A 382 -60.92 -30.17 -2.98
CA SER A 382 -62.13 -29.38 -3.20
C SER A 382 -62.86 -29.74 -4.51
N ILE A 383 -62.12 -30.06 -5.58
CA ILE A 383 -62.70 -30.56 -6.83
C ILE A 383 -63.35 -31.94 -6.61
N LEU A 384 -62.69 -32.86 -5.91
CA LEU A 384 -63.25 -34.18 -5.59
C LEU A 384 -64.52 -34.07 -4.73
N LEU A 385 -64.52 -33.20 -3.72
CA LEU A 385 -65.69 -32.96 -2.87
C LEU A 385 -66.86 -32.35 -3.67
N ALA A 386 -66.60 -31.41 -4.57
CA ALA A 386 -67.61 -30.83 -5.44
C ALA A 386 -68.20 -31.86 -6.42
N THR A 387 -67.38 -32.77 -6.95
CA THR A 387 -67.90 -33.87 -7.80
C THR A 387 -68.73 -34.88 -7.03
N LEU A 388 -68.42 -35.14 -5.76
CA LEU A 388 -69.19 -36.06 -4.92
C LEU A 388 -70.56 -35.47 -4.53
N LEU A 389 -70.61 -34.16 -4.25
CA LEU A 389 -71.85 -33.45 -3.92
C LEU A 389 -72.77 -33.21 -5.13
N ALA A 390 -72.26 -33.31 -6.37
CA ALA A 390 -73.06 -33.20 -7.59
C ALA A 390 -73.75 -34.53 -7.99
N TYR A 391 -73.42 -35.64 -7.33
CA TYR A 391 -73.96 -36.99 -7.59
C TYR A 391 -74.90 -37.50 -6.49
N VAL A 392 -75.25 -36.65 -5.51
CA VAL A 392 -76.31 -36.86 -4.50
C VAL A 392 -77.44 -35.90 -4.82
#